data_AF-A0A5B8RVK9-F1
#
_entry.id   AF-A0A5B8RVK9-F1
#
_cell.length_a   1.000
_cell.length_b   1.000
_cell.length_c   1.000
_cell.angle_alpha   90.00
_cell.angle_beta   90.00
_cell.angle_gamma   90.00
#
_symmetry.space_group_name_H-M   'P 1'
#
loop_
_entity.id
_entity.type
_entity.pdbx_description
1 polymer ?
#
loop_
_entity_poly.entity_id
_entity_poly.type
_entity_poly.pdbx_seq_one_letter_code
_entity_poly.pdbx_strand_id
1 'polypeptide(L)'
;MQATRKTHPFLRYITKDDDRVRPAHRAWHNLTLPVDDAFWLMHWPPNGWRCRCRVVSMNRREYAAGRAPDGSPLNTTAPPFETIAHINRRTGEITQTPAGVDPGFGYNAGIARQQALAAVEQAKLKAAAANLAAAALKEGLQPPQVAREKPDQPTWKTLELPDLRELQPRMQAPELLARAESIDEAVSQLRATLGVPVGAARSVRTPAGDVILMDELLRHVVEKRLDARERYADFVLPTLMRPDEIWRTAYDDGTLRKRYIKLFKGAKYDILVIVRELPNGDVVWNIINRERGKMNALRIGDLIYQAE
;
A
#
# COMPACT_ATOMS: atom_id res chain seq x y z
N MET A 1 -16.32 -15.85 5.14
CA MET A 1 -15.98 -16.44 3.82
C MET A 1 -14.62 -17.15 3.80
N GLN A 2 -13.55 -16.62 4.41
CA GLN A 2 -12.24 -17.30 4.42
C GLN A 2 -12.24 -18.69 5.11
N ALA A 3 -13.01 -18.87 6.19
CA ALA A 3 -13.15 -20.17 6.86
C ALA A 3 -13.80 -21.24 5.94
N THR A 4 -14.83 -20.86 5.19
CA THR A 4 -15.49 -21.73 4.20
C THR A 4 -14.53 -22.15 3.10
N ARG A 5 -13.68 -21.23 2.61
CA ARG A 5 -12.65 -21.49 1.59
C ARG A 5 -11.64 -22.56 2.00
N LYS A 6 -11.30 -22.66 3.29
CA LYS A 6 -10.41 -23.72 3.82
C LYS A 6 -11.08 -25.09 3.85
N THR A 7 -12.35 -25.13 4.22
CA THR A 7 -13.13 -26.39 4.34
C THR A 7 -13.66 -26.91 3.00
N HIS A 8 -14.05 -26.01 2.10
CA HIS A 8 -14.63 -26.30 0.79
C HIS A 8 -13.93 -25.47 -0.29
N PRO A 9 -12.71 -25.89 -0.70
CA PRO A 9 -11.87 -25.11 -1.62
C PRO A 9 -12.29 -25.23 -3.10
N PHE A 10 -13.26 -26.09 -3.42
CA PHE A 10 -13.72 -26.32 -4.79
C PHE A 10 -15.18 -25.89 -4.95
N LEU A 11 -15.53 -25.50 -6.17
CA LEU A 11 -16.88 -25.12 -6.57
C LEU A 11 -17.30 -25.97 -7.76
N ARG A 12 -18.53 -26.48 -7.74
CA ARG A 12 -19.13 -27.24 -8.84
C ARG A 12 -20.29 -26.46 -9.44
N TYR A 13 -20.26 -26.31 -10.76
CA TYR A 13 -21.35 -25.76 -11.56
C TYR A 13 -22.39 -26.85 -11.83
N ILE A 14 -23.64 -26.59 -11.46
CA ILE A 14 -24.75 -27.53 -11.60
C ILE A 14 -25.84 -26.87 -12.43
N THR A 15 -26.27 -27.56 -13.48
CA THR A 15 -27.48 -27.19 -14.24
C THR A 15 -28.69 -27.98 -13.72
N LYS A 16 -29.90 -27.52 -14.04
CA LYS A 16 -31.13 -28.28 -13.77
C LYS A 16 -31.32 -29.52 -14.66
N ASP A 17 -30.42 -29.72 -15.63
CA ASP A 17 -30.42 -30.85 -16.57
C ASP A 17 -31.77 -31.08 -17.27
N ASP A 18 -32.41 -29.99 -17.69
CA ASP A 18 -33.62 -30.03 -18.52
C ASP A 18 -33.36 -29.43 -19.91
N ASP A 19 -34.28 -29.67 -20.84
CA ASP A 19 -34.17 -29.20 -22.23
C ASP A 19 -34.12 -27.67 -22.35
N ARG A 20 -34.50 -26.94 -21.29
CA ARG A 20 -34.49 -25.47 -21.24
C ARG A 20 -33.13 -24.90 -20.83
N VAL A 21 -32.20 -25.73 -20.35
CA VAL A 21 -30.82 -25.32 -20.14
C VAL A 21 -30.19 -24.98 -21.48
N ARG A 22 -29.37 -23.92 -21.54
CA ARG A 22 -28.70 -23.53 -22.78
C ARG A 22 -27.60 -24.55 -23.13
N PRO A 23 -27.34 -24.85 -24.42
CA PRO A 23 -26.28 -25.78 -24.81
C PRO A 23 -24.92 -25.47 -24.18
N ALA A 24 -24.52 -24.20 -24.16
CA ALA A 24 -23.27 -23.76 -23.52
C ALA A 24 -23.21 -24.11 -22.03
N HIS A 25 -24.33 -23.98 -21.30
CA HIS A 25 -24.37 -24.27 -19.86
C HIS A 25 -24.37 -25.78 -19.59
N ARG A 26 -24.95 -26.59 -20.49
CA ARG A 26 -24.88 -28.06 -20.39
C ARG A 26 -23.44 -28.55 -20.44
N ALA A 27 -22.59 -27.93 -21.27
CA ALA A 27 -21.16 -28.25 -21.32
C ALA A 27 -20.42 -27.94 -20.01
N TRP A 28 -20.96 -27.05 -19.17
CA TRP A 28 -20.42 -26.73 -17.85
C TRP A 28 -21.03 -27.56 -16.71
N HIS A 29 -21.97 -28.47 -17.00
CA HIS A 29 -22.51 -29.34 -15.96
C HIS A 29 -21.37 -30.18 -15.35
N ASN A 30 -21.28 -30.20 -14.02
CA ASN A 30 -20.19 -30.80 -13.24
C ASN A 30 -18.80 -30.18 -13.41
N LEU A 31 -18.69 -29.01 -14.06
CA LEU A 31 -17.46 -28.26 -14.06
C LEU A 31 -17.11 -27.90 -12.62
N THR A 32 -16.00 -28.46 -12.13
CA THR A 32 -15.56 -28.39 -10.76
C THR A 32 -14.15 -27.83 -10.71
N LEU A 33 -14.03 -26.58 -10.29
CA LEU A 33 -12.77 -25.83 -10.29
C LEU A 33 -12.46 -25.30 -8.89
N PRO A 34 -11.19 -24.94 -8.60
CA PRO A 34 -10.85 -24.20 -7.39
C PRO A 34 -11.70 -22.93 -7.26
N VAL A 35 -12.02 -22.55 -6.03
CA VAL A 35 -12.82 -21.35 -5.70
C VAL A 35 -12.27 -20.04 -6.27
N ASP A 36 -10.96 -19.99 -6.55
CA ASP A 36 -10.25 -18.81 -7.05
C ASP A 36 -9.99 -18.84 -8.56
N ASP A 37 -10.53 -19.84 -9.25
CA ASP A 37 -10.39 -19.95 -10.69
C ASP A 37 -11.04 -18.75 -11.40
N ALA A 38 -10.37 -18.22 -12.42
CA ALA A 38 -10.81 -17.06 -13.18
C ALA A 38 -12.18 -17.27 -13.84
N PHE A 39 -12.58 -18.52 -14.11
CA PHE A 39 -13.90 -18.86 -14.61
C PHE A 39 -15.03 -18.23 -13.76
N TRP A 40 -14.89 -18.27 -12.43
CA TRP A 40 -15.90 -17.79 -11.47
C TRP A 40 -16.06 -16.27 -11.42
N LEU A 41 -15.15 -15.51 -12.04
CA LEU A 41 -15.25 -14.04 -12.08
C LEU A 41 -16.40 -13.58 -12.97
N MET A 42 -16.68 -14.33 -14.03
CA MET A 42 -17.62 -13.91 -15.08
C MET A 42 -18.68 -14.97 -15.43
N HIS A 43 -18.53 -16.22 -14.98
CA HIS A 43 -19.48 -17.32 -15.24
C HIS A 43 -20.25 -17.74 -13.99
N TRP A 44 -20.35 -16.85 -12.99
CA TRP A 44 -21.11 -17.10 -11.77
C TRP A 44 -22.62 -16.95 -12.02
N PRO A 45 -23.45 -18.00 -11.83
CA PRO A 45 -24.89 -17.90 -12.05
C PRO A 45 -25.56 -16.80 -11.19
N PRO A 46 -26.54 -16.06 -11.76
CA PRO A 46 -27.16 -16.29 -13.06
C PRO A 46 -26.31 -15.78 -14.24
N ASN A 47 -26.16 -16.60 -15.28
CA ASN A 47 -25.42 -16.25 -16.50
C ASN A 47 -26.32 -15.69 -17.62
N GLY A 48 -27.50 -15.21 -17.25
CA GLY A 48 -28.52 -14.74 -18.18
C GLY A 48 -29.93 -14.84 -17.64
N TRP A 49 -30.88 -14.29 -18.40
CA TRP A 49 -32.29 -14.31 -18.03
C TRP A 49 -32.82 -15.75 -17.95
N ARG A 50 -33.57 -16.04 -16.88
CA ARG A 50 -34.11 -17.39 -16.58
C ARG A 50 -33.03 -18.48 -16.48
N CYS A 51 -31.80 -18.13 -16.08
CA CYS A 51 -30.77 -19.11 -15.79
C CYS A 51 -31.25 -20.11 -14.73
N ARG A 52 -31.01 -21.40 -14.97
CA ARG A 52 -31.43 -22.53 -14.10
C ARG A 52 -30.23 -23.25 -13.50
N CYS A 53 -29.10 -22.57 -13.48
CA CYS A 53 -27.82 -23.10 -13.01
C CYS A 53 -27.50 -22.54 -11.62
N ARG A 54 -26.72 -23.28 -10.85
CA ARG A 54 -26.25 -22.88 -9.52
C ARG A 54 -24.82 -23.37 -9.32
N VAL A 55 -24.15 -22.77 -8.35
CA VAL A 55 -22.83 -23.23 -7.88
C VAL A 55 -22.99 -23.81 -6.48
N VAL A 56 -22.35 -24.95 -6.25
CA VAL A 56 -22.26 -25.58 -4.93
C VAL A 56 -20.81 -25.74 -4.52
N SER A 57 -20.54 -25.65 -3.23
CA SER A 57 -19.20 -25.83 -2.66
C SER A 57 -18.91 -27.32 -2.45
N MET A 58 -17.68 -27.75 -2.73
CA MET A 58 -17.20 -29.13 -2.53
C MET A 58 -15.95 -29.14 -1.66
N ASN A 59 -15.87 -30.13 -0.78
CA ASN A 59 -14.68 -30.37 0.03
C ASN A 59 -13.63 -31.20 -0.74
N ARG A 60 -12.43 -31.34 -0.16
CA ARG A 60 -11.31 -32.07 -0.81
C ARG A 60 -11.60 -33.55 -1.04
N ARG A 61 -12.33 -34.19 -0.13
CA ARG A 61 -12.65 -35.62 -0.20
C ARG A 61 -13.62 -35.90 -1.34
N GLU A 62 -14.65 -35.07 -1.49
CA GLU A 62 -15.63 -35.16 -2.58
C GLU A 62 -14.98 -34.91 -3.94
N TYR A 63 -14.11 -33.89 -4.02
CA TYR A 63 -13.36 -33.61 -5.25
C TYR A 63 -12.45 -34.79 -5.65
N ALA A 64 -11.71 -35.36 -4.68
CA ALA A 64 -10.81 -36.49 -4.92
C ALA A 64 -11.54 -37.78 -5.35
N ALA A 65 -12.81 -37.94 -4.98
CA ALA A 65 -13.62 -39.07 -5.44
C ALA A 65 -13.96 -38.99 -6.95
N GLY A 66 -13.81 -37.81 -7.57
CA GLY A 66 -13.96 -37.62 -9.02
C GLY A 66 -15.38 -37.80 -9.54
N ARG A 67 -16.38 -37.93 -8.66
CA ARG A 67 -17.79 -38.13 -9.01
C ARG A 67 -18.70 -37.19 -8.24
N ALA A 68 -19.77 -36.78 -8.91
CA ALA A 68 -20.90 -36.09 -8.31
C ALA A 68 -21.75 -37.05 -7.43
N PRO A 69 -22.62 -36.53 -6.54
CA PRO A 69 -23.52 -37.36 -5.73
C PRO A 69 -24.48 -38.25 -6.54
N ASP A 70 -24.76 -37.88 -7.79
CA ASP A 70 -25.55 -38.66 -8.75
C ASP A 70 -24.72 -39.73 -9.50
N GLY A 71 -23.42 -39.85 -9.19
CA GLY A 71 -22.49 -40.83 -9.78
C GLY A 71 -21.81 -40.38 -11.08
N SER A 72 -22.22 -39.26 -11.66
CA SER A 72 -21.63 -38.72 -12.89
C SER A 72 -20.20 -38.18 -12.66
N PRO A 73 -19.31 -38.25 -13.67
CA PRO A 73 -17.93 -37.77 -13.50
C PRO A 73 -17.87 -36.25 -13.34
N LEU A 74 -16.91 -35.78 -12.54
CA LEU A 74 -16.58 -34.36 -12.45
C LEU A 74 -15.77 -33.93 -13.68
N ASN A 75 -16.04 -32.74 -14.20
CA ASN A 75 -15.18 -32.09 -15.18
C ASN A 75 -14.26 -31.13 -14.44
N THR A 76 -12.96 -31.42 -14.39
CA THR A 76 -11.97 -30.61 -13.67
C THR A 76 -11.12 -29.71 -14.58
N THR A 77 -11.46 -29.64 -15.86
CA THR A 77 -10.72 -28.86 -16.85
C THR A 77 -11.46 -27.57 -17.14
N ALA A 78 -10.84 -26.43 -16.85
CA ALA A 78 -11.41 -25.13 -17.14
C ALA A 78 -11.60 -24.96 -18.66
N PRO A 79 -12.77 -24.51 -19.13
CA PRO A 79 -12.98 -24.23 -20.54
C PRO A 79 -12.12 -23.03 -20.98
N PRO A 80 -11.76 -22.94 -22.28
CA PRO A 80 -11.05 -21.77 -22.79
C PRO A 80 -11.90 -20.51 -22.57
N PHE A 81 -11.22 -19.41 -22.25
CA PHE A 81 -11.89 -18.12 -22.08
C PHE A 81 -12.06 -17.44 -23.44
N GLU A 82 -13.29 -17.49 -23.95
CA GLU A 82 -13.66 -16.84 -25.21
C GLU A 82 -14.64 -15.71 -24.96
N THR A 83 -14.45 -14.60 -25.68
CA THR A 83 -15.32 -13.42 -25.61
C THR A 83 -16.07 -13.27 -26.92
N ILE A 84 -17.38 -13.07 -26.84
CA ILE A 84 -18.28 -12.88 -27.98
C ILE A 84 -18.80 -11.45 -27.98
N ALA A 85 -18.82 -10.81 -29.15
CA ALA A 85 -19.46 -9.52 -29.34
C ALA A 85 -20.98 -9.67 -29.40
N HIS A 86 -21.69 -8.93 -28.54
CA HIS A 86 -23.14 -8.84 -28.54
C HIS A 86 -23.58 -7.46 -29.01
N ILE A 87 -24.41 -7.41 -30.05
CA ILE A 87 -24.92 -6.15 -30.61
C ILE A 87 -26.30 -5.87 -30.03
N ASN A 88 -26.42 -4.78 -29.28
CA ASN A 88 -27.71 -4.27 -28.84
C ASN A 88 -28.45 -3.68 -30.04
N ARG A 89 -29.40 -4.41 -30.60
CA ARG A 89 -30.15 -4.00 -31.80
C ARG A 89 -30.94 -2.69 -31.65
N ARG A 90 -31.21 -2.25 -30.42
CA ARG A 90 -31.92 -0.99 -30.14
C ARG A 90 -31.01 0.23 -30.18
N THR A 91 -29.76 0.08 -29.72
CA THR A 91 -28.81 1.20 -29.58
C THR A 91 -27.65 1.14 -30.58
N GLY A 92 -27.44 0.01 -31.25
CA GLY A 92 -26.27 -0.27 -32.08
C GLY A 92 -24.98 -0.55 -31.28
N GLU A 93 -25.06 -0.50 -29.94
CA GLU A 93 -23.90 -0.69 -29.07
C GLU A 93 -23.40 -2.14 -29.11
N ILE A 94 -22.08 -2.30 -29.22
CA ILE A 94 -21.42 -3.60 -29.20
C ILE A 94 -20.81 -3.80 -27.81
N THR A 95 -21.31 -4.79 -27.07
CA THR A 95 -20.77 -5.18 -25.76
C THR A 95 -20.00 -6.49 -25.91
N GLN A 96 -18.83 -6.58 -25.30
CA GLN A 96 -18.05 -7.82 -25.24
C GLN A 96 -18.44 -8.62 -23.99
N THR A 97 -18.85 -9.87 -24.17
CA THR A 97 -19.29 -10.75 -23.08
C THR A 97 -18.68 -12.14 -23.22
N PRO A 98 -18.40 -12.85 -22.11
CA PRO A 98 -17.92 -14.23 -22.19
C PRO A 98 -18.89 -15.13 -22.94
N ALA A 99 -18.36 -16.11 -23.68
CA ALA A 99 -19.15 -17.09 -24.40
C ALA A 99 -20.14 -17.81 -23.47
N GLY A 100 -21.42 -17.80 -23.83
CA GLY A 100 -22.48 -18.43 -23.05
C GLY A 100 -23.03 -17.60 -21.87
N VAL A 101 -22.56 -16.36 -21.67
CA VAL A 101 -23.10 -15.42 -20.68
C VAL A 101 -23.78 -14.24 -21.36
N ASP A 102 -25.00 -13.90 -20.95
CA ASP A 102 -25.73 -12.76 -21.53
C ASP A 102 -25.12 -11.41 -21.08
N PRO A 103 -25.25 -10.34 -21.89
CA PRO A 103 -24.88 -8.99 -21.48
C PRO A 103 -25.52 -8.57 -20.17
N GLY A 104 -24.70 -7.99 -19.28
CA GLY A 104 -25.12 -7.59 -17.93
C GLY A 104 -25.07 -8.70 -16.89
N PHE A 105 -24.69 -9.93 -17.24
CA PHE A 105 -24.52 -11.05 -16.29
C PHE A 105 -23.07 -11.52 -16.14
N GLY A 106 -22.15 -10.97 -16.94
CA GLY A 106 -20.72 -11.30 -16.93
C GLY A 106 -19.93 -10.75 -15.75
N TYR A 107 -20.46 -10.84 -14.53
CA TYR A 107 -19.77 -10.43 -13.31
C TYR A 107 -20.21 -11.28 -12.11
N ASN A 108 -19.32 -11.42 -11.13
CA ASN A 108 -19.64 -12.10 -9.89
C ASN A 108 -20.34 -11.15 -8.90
N ALA A 109 -21.64 -11.32 -8.70
CA ALA A 109 -22.44 -10.49 -7.81
C ALA A 109 -21.99 -10.53 -6.34
N GLY A 110 -21.39 -11.64 -5.88
CA GLY A 110 -20.83 -11.76 -4.54
C GLY A 110 -19.62 -10.84 -4.34
N ILE A 111 -18.71 -10.81 -5.33
CA ILE A 111 -17.53 -9.94 -5.33
C ILE A 111 -17.97 -8.47 -5.44
N ALA A 112 -18.87 -8.16 -6.39
CA ALA A 112 -19.38 -6.79 -6.57
C ALA A 112 -20.04 -6.25 -5.29
N ARG A 113 -20.83 -7.08 -4.59
CA ARG A 113 -21.42 -6.70 -3.30
C ARG A 113 -20.37 -6.42 -2.23
N GLN A 114 -19.32 -7.24 -2.13
CA GLN A 114 -18.23 -7.00 -1.17
C GLN A 114 -17.51 -5.68 -1.44
N GLN A 115 -17.19 -5.41 -2.71
CA GLN A 115 -16.57 -4.15 -3.12
C GLN A 115 -17.47 -2.95 -2.78
N ALA A 116 -18.78 -3.05 -3.06
CA ALA A 116 -19.74 -2.01 -2.71
C ALA A 116 -19.85 -1.79 -1.20
N LEU A 117 -19.86 -2.86 -0.40
CA LEU A 117 -19.86 -2.76 1.07
C LEU A 117 -18.57 -2.11 1.59
N ALA A 118 -17.41 -2.50 1.07
CA ALA A 118 -16.14 -1.89 1.42
C ALA A 118 -16.10 -0.40 1.08
N ALA A 119 -16.65 0.00 -0.08
CA ALA A 119 -16.77 1.40 -0.45
C ALA A 119 -17.69 2.18 0.51
N VAL A 120 -18.84 1.59 0.90
CA VAL A 120 -19.75 2.20 1.89
C VAL A 120 -19.08 2.32 3.26
N GLU A 121 -18.35 1.29 3.70
CA GLU A 121 -17.58 1.31 4.94
C GLU A 121 -16.53 2.42 4.94
N GLN A 122 -15.72 2.52 3.88
CA GLN A 122 -14.73 3.58 3.71
C GLN A 122 -15.39 4.98 3.72
N ALA A 123 -16.52 5.14 3.03
CA ALA A 123 -17.26 6.40 3.03
C ALA A 123 -17.77 6.77 4.43
N LYS A 124 -18.28 5.79 5.19
CA LYS A 124 -18.73 5.99 6.58
C LYS A 124 -17.57 6.35 7.51
N LEU A 125 -16.43 5.68 7.40
CA LEU A 125 -15.23 6.01 8.18
C LEU A 125 -14.75 7.43 7.90
N LYS A 126 -14.70 7.83 6.62
CA LYS A 126 -14.33 9.19 6.21
C LYS A 126 -15.32 10.24 6.76
N ALA A 127 -16.62 9.96 6.70
CA ALA A 127 -17.64 10.85 7.25
C ALA A 127 -17.57 10.95 8.78
N ALA A 128 -17.35 9.82 9.47
CA ALA A 128 -17.16 9.82 10.93
C ALA A 128 -15.93 10.62 11.34
N ALA A 129 -14.80 10.46 10.64
CA ALA A 129 -13.59 11.25 10.87
C ALA A 129 -13.83 12.76 10.66
N ALA A 130 -14.56 13.13 9.60
CA ALA A 130 -14.92 14.53 9.35
C ALA A 130 -15.83 15.10 10.45
N ASN A 131 -16.80 14.33 10.93
CA ASN A 131 -17.69 14.74 12.02
C ASN A 131 -16.94 14.87 13.35
N LEU A 132 -16.02 13.96 13.67
CA LEU A 132 -15.14 14.06 14.82
C LEU A 132 -14.25 15.31 14.73
N ALA A 133 -13.66 15.58 13.55
CA ALA A 133 -12.88 16.80 13.33
C ALA A 133 -13.72 18.07 13.48
N ALA A 134 -14.96 18.08 12.98
CA ALA A 134 -15.88 19.22 13.13
C ALA A 134 -16.34 19.41 14.59
N ALA A 135 -16.55 18.33 15.35
CA ALA A 135 -16.87 18.39 16.77
C ALA A 135 -15.68 18.91 17.58
N ALA A 136 -14.46 18.45 17.30
CA ALA A 136 -13.23 18.96 17.92
C ALA A 136 -13.05 20.46 17.67
N LEU A 137 -13.28 20.93 16.44
CA LEU A 137 -13.25 22.36 16.09
C LEU A 137 -14.26 23.19 16.88
N LYS A 138 -15.49 22.68 17.08
CA LYS A 138 -16.53 23.36 17.88
C LYS A 138 -16.16 23.46 19.36
N GLU A 139 -15.44 22.47 19.88
CA GLU A 139 -14.92 22.45 21.25
C GLU A 139 -13.59 23.23 21.39
N GLY A 140 -13.17 23.97 20.36
CA GLY A 140 -11.95 24.78 20.39
C GLY A 140 -10.64 23.98 20.29
N LEU A 141 -10.72 22.66 20.08
CA LEU A 141 -9.56 21.83 19.74
C LEU A 141 -9.16 22.13 18.30
N GLN A 142 -8.06 22.86 18.14
CA GLN A 142 -7.51 23.14 16.83
C GLN A 142 -7.04 21.84 16.17
N PRO A 143 -7.24 21.69 14.84
CA PRO A 143 -6.70 20.57 14.11
C PRO A 143 -5.17 20.61 14.26
N PRO A 144 -4.47 19.46 14.24
CA PRO A 144 -3.03 19.44 14.42
C PRO A 144 -2.40 20.37 13.36
N GLN A 145 -1.88 21.50 13.84
CA GLN A 145 -1.16 22.45 13.01
C GLN A 145 0.05 21.70 12.45
N VAL A 146 0.36 21.87 11.16
CA VAL A 146 1.64 21.37 10.63
C VAL A 146 2.72 22.09 11.41
N ALA A 147 3.33 21.39 12.35
CA ALA A 147 4.25 21.98 13.30
C ALA A 147 5.38 22.68 12.55
N ARG A 148 5.63 23.94 12.91
CA ARG A 148 6.68 24.77 12.34
C ARG A 148 7.83 24.90 13.34
N GLU A 149 9.00 25.16 12.80
CA GLU A 149 10.18 25.47 13.61
C GLU A 149 9.92 26.75 14.40
N LYS A 150 10.25 26.75 15.70
CA LYS A 150 10.16 27.97 16.50
C LYS A 150 11.10 29.04 15.92
N PRO A 151 10.68 30.31 15.86
CA PRO A 151 11.58 31.40 15.51
C PRO A 151 12.71 31.53 16.55
N ASP A 152 13.74 32.30 16.19
CA ASP A 152 14.83 32.72 17.08
C ASP A 152 15.72 31.61 17.66
N GLN A 153 15.76 30.45 16.99
CA GLN A 153 16.72 29.40 17.30
C GLN A 153 18.11 29.70 16.68
N PRO A 154 19.20 29.19 17.27
CA PRO A 154 20.52 29.27 16.65
C PRO A 154 20.49 28.69 15.24
N THR A 155 21.28 29.25 14.35
CA THR A 155 21.46 28.78 12.97
C THR A 155 22.93 28.59 12.69
N TRP A 156 23.26 27.89 11.61
CA TRP A 156 24.65 27.78 11.18
C TRP A 156 25.37 29.12 11.01
N LYS A 157 24.65 30.19 10.63
CA LYS A 157 25.21 31.55 10.53
C LYS A 157 25.52 32.15 11.88
N THR A 158 24.61 32.02 12.85
CA THR A 158 24.83 32.57 14.19
C THR A 158 25.88 31.79 14.97
N LEU A 159 26.12 30.54 14.59
CA LEU A 159 27.21 29.70 15.10
C LEU A 159 28.50 29.79 14.26
N GLU A 160 28.55 30.69 13.27
CA GLU A 160 29.73 30.93 12.42
C GLU A 160 30.30 29.68 11.73
N LEU A 161 29.43 28.72 11.41
CA LEU A 161 29.84 27.50 10.73
C LEU A 161 30.03 27.74 9.23
N PRO A 162 30.92 26.98 8.55
CA PRO A 162 31.10 27.10 7.11
C PRO A 162 29.84 26.69 6.34
N ASP A 163 29.70 27.19 5.11
CA ASP A 163 28.67 26.71 4.20
C ASP A 163 28.92 25.23 3.88
N LEU A 164 27.87 24.40 3.90
CA LEU A 164 28.02 22.97 3.59
C LEU A 164 28.71 22.72 2.23
N ARG A 165 28.63 23.64 1.26
CA ARG A 165 29.32 23.55 -0.03
C ARG A 165 30.84 23.52 0.08
N GLU A 166 31.38 24.06 1.16
CA GLU A 166 32.82 24.10 1.43
C GLU A 166 33.30 22.80 2.11
N LEU A 167 32.38 22.02 2.67
CA LEU A 167 32.69 20.74 3.32
C LEU A 167 32.89 19.63 2.29
N GLN A 168 33.89 18.78 2.54
CA GLN A 168 34.14 17.59 1.74
C GLN A 168 33.27 16.42 2.20
N PRO A 169 32.45 15.81 1.33
CA PRO A 169 31.65 14.66 1.69
C PRO A 169 32.52 13.44 2.02
N ARG A 170 32.23 12.79 3.14
CA ARG A 170 33.02 11.66 3.65
C ARG A 170 32.49 10.30 3.20
N MET A 171 31.44 10.27 2.38
CA MET A 171 30.81 9.04 1.92
C MET A 171 30.40 9.13 0.45
N GLN A 172 30.62 8.05 -0.31
CA GLN A 172 30.10 7.91 -1.67
C GLN A 172 28.58 7.73 -1.63
N ALA A 173 27.86 8.42 -2.53
CA ALA A 173 26.42 8.24 -2.66
C ALA A 173 26.09 6.78 -3.05
N PRO A 174 25.15 6.13 -2.34
CA PRO A 174 24.52 4.91 -2.82
C PRO A 174 23.83 5.11 -4.18
N GLU A 175 23.52 4.01 -4.85
CA GLU A 175 22.71 4.06 -6.06
C GLU A 175 21.26 4.43 -5.72
N LEU A 176 20.62 5.22 -6.59
CA LEU A 176 19.20 5.53 -6.42
C LEU A 176 18.36 4.35 -6.86
N LEU A 177 17.47 3.90 -5.99
CA LEU A 177 16.53 2.86 -6.35
C LEU A 177 15.53 3.36 -7.42
N ALA A 178 14.91 2.39 -8.10
CA ALA A 178 13.80 2.64 -9.00
C ALA A 178 12.62 3.28 -8.24
N ARG A 179 11.86 4.12 -8.95
CA ARG A 179 10.62 4.69 -8.41
C ARG A 179 9.57 3.57 -8.37
N ALA A 180 8.91 3.41 -7.22
CA ALA A 180 7.79 2.49 -7.09
C ALA A 180 6.52 3.03 -7.76
N GLU A 181 5.72 2.15 -8.35
CA GLU A 181 4.49 2.54 -9.08
C GLU A 181 3.35 2.87 -8.13
N SER A 182 3.29 2.18 -6.99
CA SER A 182 2.27 2.38 -5.96
C SER A 182 2.85 2.83 -4.61
N ILE A 183 1.98 3.32 -3.73
CA ILE A 183 2.36 3.64 -2.34
C ILE A 183 2.76 2.39 -1.56
N ASP A 184 2.10 1.26 -1.79
CA ASP A 184 2.36 0.02 -1.07
C ASP A 184 3.68 -0.63 -1.50
N GLU A 185 4.04 -0.52 -2.79
CA GLU A 185 5.38 -0.86 -3.27
C GLU A 185 6.44 0.07 -2.69
N ALA A 186 6.20 1.38 -2.65
CA ALA A 186 7.14 2.34 -2.07
C ALA A 186 7.42 2.04 -0.58
N VAL A 187 6.38 1.71 0.19
CA VAL A 187 6.52 1.26 1.58
C VAL A 187 7.28 -0.05 1.65
N SER A 188 6.95 -1.02 0.79
CA SER A 188 7.63 -2.32 0.77
C SER A 188 9.11 -2.20 0.44
N GLN A 189 9.48 -1.34 -0.50
CA GLN A 189 10.85 -1.03 -0.88
C GLN A 189 11.62 -0.36 0.26
N LEU A 190 11.07 0.68 0.89
CA LEU A 190 11.67 1.29 2.08
C LEU A 190 11.86 0.27 3.19
N ARG A 191 10.82 -0.51 3.49
CA ARG A 191 10.85 -1.52 4.54
C ARG A 191 11.97 -2.54 4.31
N ALA A 192 12.08 -3.05 3.09
CA ALA A 192 13.09 -4.03 2.70
C ALA A 192 14.50 -3.45 2.84
N THR A 193 14.76 -2.27 2.27
CA THR A 193 16.08 -1.62 2.31
C THR A 193 16.48 -1.24 3.74
N LEU A 194 15.54 -0.72 4.53
CA LEU A 194 15.78 -0.34 5.92
C LEU A 194 15.78 -1.54 6.87
N GLY A 195 15.52 -2.76 6.40
CA GLY A 195 15.46 -3.98 7.20
C GLY A 195 14.45 -3.91 8.35
N VAL A 196 13.33 -3.22 8.15
CA VAL A 196 12.27 -3.09 9.16
C VAL A 196 11.34 -4.32 9.05
N PRO A 197 11.10 -5.10 10.12
CA PRO A 197 10.18 -6.23 10.03
C PRO A 197 8.73 -5.74 9.88
N VAL A 198 7.91 -6.51 9.14
CA VAL A 198 6.48 -6.20 8.93
C VAL A 198 5.75 -6.14 10.27
N GLY A 199 5.03 -5.05 10.53
CA GLY A 199 4.29 -4.84 11.77
C GLY A 199 5.16 -4.68 13.02
N ALA A 200 6.47 -4.43 12.86
CA ALA A 200 7.40 -4.27 13.96
C ALA A 200 8.25 -3.00 13.79
N ALA A 201 9.25 -2.86 14.66
CA ALA A 201 10.22 -1.78 14.60
C ALA A 201 11.66 -2.32 14.57
N ARG A 202 12.56 -1.53 13.99
CA ARG A 202 14.01 -1.76 14.03
C ARG A 202 14.67 -0.62 14.82
N SER A 203 15.50 -0.96 15.79
CA SER A 203 16.38 0.03 16.45
C SER A 203 17.68 0.19 15.65
N VAL A 204 18.13 1.43 15.50
CA VAL A 204 19.39 1.80 14.85
C VAL A 204 20.18 2.67 15.82
N ARG A 205 21.39 2.22 16.18
CA ARG A 205 22.30 3.01 17.01
C ARG A 205 22.88 4.17 16.22
N THR A 206 22.78 5.39 16.76
CA THR A 206 23.32 6.61 16.16
C THR A 206 24.22 7.36 17.14
N PRO A 207 25.04 8.33 16.68
CA PRO A 207 25.84 9.16 17.59
C PRO A 207 25.03 9.97 18.62
N ALA A 208 23.74 10.23 18.37
CA ALA A 208 22.87 10.97 19.28
C ALA A 208 21.80 10.07 19.97
N GLY A 209 22.09 8.77 20.11
CA GLY A 209 21.22 7.78 20.76
C GLY A 209 20.59 6.78 19.79
N ASP A 210 19.83 5.83 20.33
CA ASP A 210 19.13 4.85 19.52
C ASP A 210 17.89 5.49 18.86
N VAL A 211 17.72 5.23 17.56
CA VAL A 211 16.59 5.70 16.75
C VAL A 211 15.77 4.50 16.26
N ILE A 212 14.47 4.58 16.44
CA ILE A 212 13.50 3.55 16.10
C ILE A 212 12.90 3.84 14.72
N LEU A 213 12.98 2.85 13.85
CA LEU A 213 12.30 2.77 12.56
C LEU A 213 11.05 1.91 12.72
N MET A 214 9.86 2.52 12.72
CA MET A 214 8.59 1.81 12.88
C MET A 214 7.94 1.53 11.53
N ASP A 215 7.50 0.30 11.28
CA ASP A 215 6.85 -0.07 10.02
C ASP A 215 5.62 0.79 9.71
N GLU A 216 4.82 1.08 10.74
CA GLU A 216 3.58 1.86 10.65
C GLU A 216 3.82 3.29 10.13
N LEU A 217 5.01 3.86 10.37
CA LEU A 217 5.35 5.23 9.98
C LEU A 217 5.98 5.34 8.60
N LEU A 218 6.41 4.22 8.01
CA LEU A 218 7.02 4.23 6.66
C LEU A 218 6.05 4.75 5.60
N ARG A 219 4.74 4.50 5.75
CA ARG A 219 3.71 5.05 4.85
C ARG A 219 3.70 6.58 4.85
N HIS A 220 3.86 7.21 6.01
CA HIS A 220 3.86 8.67 6.12
C HIS A 220 5.05 9.28 5.36
N VAL A 221 6.21 8.62 5.41
CA VAL A 221 7.41 9.07 4.68
C VAL A 221 7.15 9.14 3.17
N VAL A 222 6.48 8.15 2.59
CA VAL A 222 6.23 8.10 1.13
C VAL A 222 4.87 8.62 0.69
N GLU A 223 4.09 9.19 1.59
CA GLU A 223 2.72 9.67 1.33
C GLU A 223 2.67 10.64 0.13
N LYS A 224 3.64 11.56 0.06
CA LYS A 224 3.82 12.47 -1.09
C LYS A 224 4.57 11.75 -2.23
N ARG A 225 3.84 11.00 -3.05
CA ARG A 225 4.38 10.21 -4.18
C ARG A 225 5.15 10.99 -5.24
N LEU A 226 4.94 12.31 -5.36
CA LEU A 226 5.71 13.17 -6.27
C LEU A 226 7.18 13.28 -5.87
N ASP A 227 7.49 13.15 -4.58
CA ASP A 227 8.85 13.27 -4.06
C ASP A 227 9.68 11.99 -4.25
N ALA A 228 9.01 10.86 -4.50
CA ALA A 228 9.62 9.54 -4.72
C ALA A 228 10.73 9.20 -3.70
N ARG A 229 10.45 9.44 -2.41
CA ARG A 229 11.44 9.32 -1.32
C ARG A 229 11.99 7.91 -1.13
N GLU A 230 11.23 6.88 -1.51
CA GLU A 230 11.66 5.48 -1.48
C GLU A 230 12.94 5.24 -2.29
N ARG A 231 13.21 6.08 -3.29
CA ARG A 231 14.42 5.99 -4.12
C ARG A 231 15.70 6.23 -3.33
N TYR A 232 15.60 6.93 -2.20
CA TYR A 232 16.72 7.29 -1.34
C TYR A 232 16.81 6.37 -0.12
N ALA A 233 16.14 5.22 -0.10
CA ALA A 233 16.13 4.31 1.04
C ALA A 233 17.54 3.91 1.50
N ASP A 234 18.44 3.61 0.56
CA ASP A 234 19.84 3.24 0.85
C ASP A 234 20.66 4.36 1.50
N PHE A 235 20.18 5.61 1.45
CA PHE A 235 20.86 6.75 2.04
C PHE A 235 20.47 6.98 3.50
N VAL A 236 19.36 6.40 3.97
CA VAL A 236 18.81 6.66 5.31
C VAL A 236 19.68 6.10 6.41
N LEU A 237 20.07 4.82 6.33
CA LEU A 237 20.90 4.18 7.34
C LEU A 237 22.28 4.83 7.45
N PRO A 238 22.99 5.15 6.35
CA PRO A 238 24.19 5.96 6.41
C PRO A 238 24.00 7.31 7.10
N THR A 239 22.88 7.99 6.83
CA THR A 239 22.56 9.28 7.45
C THR A 239 22.35 9.18 8.95
N LEU A 240 21.71 8.11 9.42
CA LEU A 240 21.49 7.88 10.86
C LEU A 240 22.76 7.41 11.56
N MET A 241 23.50 6.46 10.97
CA MET A 241 24.63 5.80 11.63
C MET A 241 25.92 6.62 11.59
N ARG A 242 26.15 7.39 10.51
CA ARG A 242 27.38 8.18 10.31
C ARG A 242 27.07 9.58 9.76
N PRO A 243 26.22 10.38 10.44
CA PRO A 243 25.91 11.75 10.02
C PRO A 243 27.16 12.63 9.95
N ASP A 244 27.08 13.72 9.19
CA ASP A 244 28.06 14.82 9.22
C ASP A 244 27.69 15.85 10.29
N GLU A 245 26.40 16.16 10.43
CA GLU A 245 25.88 17.02 11.50
C GLU A 245 24.57 16.46 12.05
N ILE A 246 24.30 16.71 13.33
CA ILE A 246 22.97 16.50 13.96
C ILE A 246 22.56 17.79 14.64
N TRP A 247 21.42 18.34 14.22
CA TRP A 247 20.81 19.53 14.82
C TRP A 247 19.57 19.16 15.61
N ARG A 248 19.39 19.73 16.79
CA ARG A 248 18.20 19.56 17.63
C ARG A 248 17.33 20.80 17.52
N THR A 249 16.19 20.68 16.84
CA THR A 249 15.30 21.80 16.51
C THR A 249 14.00 21.71 17.31
N ALA A 250 13.60 22.82 17.93
CA ALA A 250 12.31 23.00 18.59
C ALA A 250 11.21 23.41 17.61
N TYR A 251 10.02 22.85 17.83
CA TYR A 251 8.82 23.13 17.05
C TYR A 251 7.74 23.82 17.90
N ASP A 252 6.84 24.54 17.25
CA ASP A 252 5.71 25.26 17.87
C ASP A 252 4.72 24.34 18.59
N ASP A 253 4.62 23.07 18.17
CA ASP A 253 3.87 22.00 18.82
C ASP A 253 4.51 21.48 20.13
N GLY A 254 5.60 22.11 20.60
CA GLY A 254 6.33 21.72 21.79
C GLY A 254 7.24 20.51 21.60
N THR A 255 7.31 19.93 20.40
CA THR A 255 8.19 18.80 20.12
C THR A 255 9.61 19.23 19.81
N LEU A 256 10.55 18.32 20.08
CA LEU A 256 11.94 18.44 19.65
C LEU A 256 12.19 17.41 18.56
N ARG A 257 12.92 17.82 17.52
CA ARG A 257 13.27 16.93 16.41
C ARG A 257 14.75 17.06 16.09
N LYS A 258 15.43 15.93 16.05
CA LYS A 258 16.81 15.80 15.59
C LYS A 258 16.83 15.74 14.07
N ARG A 259 17.80 16.41 13.48
CA ARG A 259 18.03 16.58 12.05
C ARG A 259 19.38 16.01 11.71
N TYR A 260 19.39 14.77 11.26
CA TYR A 260 20.60 14.08 10.83
C TYR A 260 20.91 14.51 9.41
N ILE A 261 22.01 15.21 9.19
CA ILE A 261 22.48 15.65 7.87
C ILE A 261 23.62 14.74 7.44
N LYS A 262 23.53 14.23 6.20
CA LYS A 262 24.62 13.50 5.55
C LYS A 262 24.91 14.06 4.17
N LEU A 263 26.19 14.37 3.95
CA LEU A 263 26.73 14.80 2.67
C LEU A 263 27.28 13.60 1.91
N PHE A 264 26.96 13.52 0.63
CA PHE A 264 27.41 12.44 -0.25
C PHE A 264 28.26 12.94 -1.43
N LYS A 265 29.26 12.15 -1.81
CA LYS A 265 30.08 12.36 -3.01
C LYS A 265 29.37 11.75 -4.22
N GLY A 266 29.39 12.44 -5.36
CA GLY A 266 28.88 11.90 -6.63
C GLY A 266 27.35 11.85 -6.75
N ALA A 267 26.61 12.47 -5.83
CA ALA A 267 25.16 12.66 -5.95
C ALA A 267 24.79 14.14 -6.08
N LYS A 268 23.67 14.40 -6.76
CA LYS A 268 23.06 15.74 -6.84
C LYS A 268 22.48 16.19 -5.49
N TYR A 269 22.01 15.25 -4.68
CA TYR A 269 21.28 15.52 -3.44
C TYR A 269 22.00 14.93 -2.24
N ASP A 270 22.00 15.70 -1.16
CA ASP A 270 22.35 15.28 0.19
C ASP A 270 21.07 14.96 0.97
N ILE A 271 21.18 14.22 2.08
CA ILE A 271 20.03 13.68 2.81
C ILE A 271 19.94 14.25 4.21
N LEU A 272 18.72 14.58 4.60
CA LEU A 272 18.31 14.89 5.95
C LEU A 272 17.32 13.82 6.42
N VAL A 273 17.57 13.21 7.58
CA VAL A 273 16.56 12.41 8.28
C VAL A 273 16.08 13.19 9.51
N ILE A 274 14.78 13.43 9.57
CA ILE A 274 14.12 14.06 10.73
C ILE A 274 13.68 12.96 11.67
N VAL A 275 14.13 13.05 12.91
CA VAL A 275 13.83 12.13 13.99
C VAL A 275 13.10 12.92 15.07
N ARG A 276 11.90 12.50 15.45
CA ARG A 276 11.13 13.11 16.53
C ARG A 276 11.57 12.52 17.86
N GLU A 277 11.89 13.37 18.83
CA GLU A 277 12.19 12.92 20.18
C GLU A 277 10.92 12.50 20.90
N LEU A 278 10.93 11.32 21.50
CA LEU A 278 9.81 10.78 22.29
C LEU A 278 10.34 10.20 23.60
N PRO A 279 9.53 10.19 24.68
CA PRO A 279 9.94 9.64 25.98
C PRO A 279 10.40 8.18 25.93
N ASN A 280 9.88 7.40 24.98
CA ASN A 280 10.11 5.95 24.85
C ASN A 280 11.07 5.59 23.71
N GLY A 281 11.86 6.56 23.22
CA GLY A 281 12.83 6.37 22.15
C GLY A 281 12.51 7.19 20.92
N ASP A 282 13.55 7.75 20.31
CA ASP A 282 13.46 8.65 19.19
C ASP A 282 13.00 7.92 17.92
N VAL A 283 12.10 8.51 17.14
CA VAL A 283 11.46 7.84 16.00
C VAL A 283 11.70 8.61 14.70
N VAL A 284 12.05 7.91 13.62
CA VAL A 284 12.14 8.55 12.29
C VAL A 284 10.77 9.05 11.85
N TRP A 285 10.71 10.35 11.55
CA TRP A 285 9.50 11.05 11.16
C TRP A 285 9.44 11.34 9.66
N ASN A 286 10.56 11.79 9.07
CA ASN A 286 10.59 12.20 7.66
C ASN A 286 11.99 12.10 7.06
N ILE A 287 12.06 12.01 5.74
CA ILE A 287 13.29 12.03 4.95
C ILE A 287 13.19 13.18 3.96
N ILE A 288 14.24 14.00 3.85
CA ILE A 288 14.30 15.11 2.93
C ILE A 288 15.60 15.01 2.13
N ASN A 289 15.50 15.10 0.81
CA ASN A 289 16.63 15.20 -0.11
C ASN A 289 16.68 16.62 -0.69
N ARG A 290 17.84 17.28 -0.64
CA ARG A 290 18.05 18.61 -1.24
C ARG A 290 19.46 18.77 -1.78
N GLU A 291 19.64 19.72 -2.68
CA GLU A 291 20.96 20.15 -3.12
C GLU A 291 21.73 20.74 -1.93
N ARG A 292 23.05 20.52 -1.89
CA ARG A 292 23.92 20.89 -0.77
C ARG A 292 23.72 22.29 -0.23
N GLY A 293 23.70 23.31 -1.10
CA GLY A 293 23.52 24.70 -0.68
C GLY A 293 22.16 24.95 0.00
N LYS A 294 21.12 24.20 -0.39
CA LYS A 294 19.76 24.28 0.20
C LYS A 294 19.64 23.54 1.53
N MET A 295 20.63 22.72 1.90
CA MET A 295 20.69 22.05 3.20
C MET A 295 21.07 23.03 4.32
N ASN A 296 21.77 24.13 4.02
CA ASN A 296 22.10 25.16 5.01
C ASN A 296 20.85 25.76 5.68
N ALA A 297 19.74 25.89 4.94
CA ALA A 297 18.47 26.38 5.48
C ALA A 297 17.83 25.42 6.50
N LEU A 298 18.34 24.20 6.64
CA LEU A 298 17.84 23.19 7.57
C LEU A 298 18.70 23.11 8.85
N ARG A 299 19.83 23.82 8.89
CA ARG A 299 20.77 23.90 10.03
C ARG A 299 20.28 24.96 11.04
N ILE A 300 19.25 24.58 11.79
CA ILE A 300 18.51 25.43 12.73
C ILE A 300 18.33 24.65 14.04
N GLY A 301 18.50 25.30 15.18
CA GLY A 301 18.50 24.70 16.51
C GLY A 301 19.91 24.50 17.07
N ASP A 302 20.02 23.66 18.08
CA ASP A 302 21.31 23.37 18.72
C ASP A 302 22.09 22.35 17.88
N LEU A 303 23.35 22.64 17.56
CA LEU A 303 24.25 21.64 16.98
C LEU A 303 24.69 20.68 18.08
N ILE A 304 24.17 19.45 18.07
CA ILE A 304 24.44 18.45 19.12
C ILE A 304 25.48 17.41 18.72
N TYR A 305 25.83 17.35 17.44
CA TYR A 305 26.90 16.52 16.93
C TYR A 305 27.41 17.11 15.63
N GLN A 306 28.72 17.23 15.52
CA GLN A 306 29.42 17.48 14.28
C GLN A 306 30.55 16.48 14.21
N ALA A 307 30.66 15.82 13.06
CA ALA A 307 31.65 14.79 12.91
C ALA A 307 32.99 15.42 12.53
N GLU A 308 34.04 14.97 13.22
CA GLU A 308 35.43 15.38 12.99
C GLU A 308 35.98 14.93 11.63
#